data_AF-A0A2V8H8K7-F1
#
_entry.id   AF-A0A2V8H8K7-F1
#
_cell.length_a   1.000
_cell.length_b   1.000
_cell.length_c   1.000
_cell.angle_alpha   90.00
_cell.angle_beta   90.00
_cell.angle_gamma   90.00
#
_symmetry.space_group_name_H-M   'P 1'
#
loop_
_entity.id
_entity.type
_entity.pdbx_description
1 polymer ?
#
loop_
_entity_poly.entity_id
_entity_poly.type
_entity_poly.pdbx_seq_one_letter_code
_entity_poly.pdbx_strand_id
1 'polypeptide(L)'
;MPQKTKRSPRQTETDVKSIVPCLWFDDNAEEAARFYVSLFPDSHVDKVVEAPADFPSGKKGDVLSVDFTLMGRKFSGLNGGPYFKFNEAISLTVPCESQVEVDRYWNALSAVPEAEQCGWVKDRYGLSWQIVPTMLYGLLSDPDRTKAGRVMDVMLKMKKLDIMALQQAYQKAK
;
A
#
# COMPACT_ATOMS: atom_id res chain seq x y z
N MET A 1 17.90 44.59 -37.50
CA MET A 1 17.23 44.24 -36.23
C MET A 1 16.79 42.78 -36.29
N PRO A 2 17.30 41.89 -35.44
CA PRO A 2 16.87 40.49 -35.43
C PRO A 2 15.66 40.32 -34.49
N GLN A 3 14.60 39.67 -35.00
CA GLN A 3 13.42 39.32 -34.23
C GLN A 3 13.76 38.22 -33.20
N LYS A 4 13.46 38.49 -31.93
CA LYS A 4 13.53 37.52 -30.83
C LYS A 4 12.44 36.47 -31.02
N THR A 5 12.80 35.25 -31.40
CA THR A 5 11.95 34.07 -31.27
C THR A 5 11.86 33.67 -29.80
N LYS A 6 10.65 33.77 -29.22
CA LYS A 6 10.33 33.26 -27.89
C LYS A 6 10.50 31.73 -27.90
N ARG A 7 11.45 31.21 -27.11
CA ARG A 7 11.53 29.79 -26.79
C ARG A 7 10.35 29.41 -25.90
N SER A 8 9.54 28.45 -26.35
CA SER A 8 8.51 27.78 -25.54
C SER A 8 9.18 27.00 -24.39
N PRO A 9 8.65 27.02 -23.15
CA PRO A 9 9.23 26.26 -22.06
C PRO A 9 8.92 24.75 -22.23
N ARG A 10 10.00 23.96 -22.19
CA ARG A 10 10.12 22.50 -22.06
C ARG A 10 8.83 21.73 -21.77
N GLN A 11 8.39 20.95 -22.76
CA GLN A 11 7.79 19.65 -22.48
C GLN A 11 8.91 18.73 -21.98
N THR A 12 9.01 18.53 -20.67
CA THR A 12 9.83 17.44 -20.11
C THR A 12 9.06 16.77 -18.99
N GLU A 13 8.16 15.88 -19.38
CA GLU A 13 7.92 14.64 -18.67
C GLU A 13 7.43 13.66 -19.73
N THR A 14 8.33 12.79 -20.20
CA THR A 14 7.89 11.62 -20.93
C THR A 14 7.04 10.82 -19.97
N ASP A 15 5.73 10.77 -20.23
CA ASP A 15 4.80 9.89 -19.54
C ASP A 15 5.30 8.45 -19.78
N VAL A 16 6.14 7.95 -18.88
CA VAL A 16 6.75 6.63 -19.00
C VAL A 16 5.60 5.64 -18.88
N LYS A 17 5.31 4.92 -19.97
CA LYS A 17 4.30 3.87 -19.95
C LYS A 17 4.66 2.84 -18.88
N SER A 18 3.84 2.72 -17.85
CA SER A 18 3.99 1.78 -16.75
C SER A 18 2.70 1.00 -16.51
N ILE A 19 2.82 -0.23 -15.98
CA ILE A 19 1.67 -0.99 -15.51
C ILE A 19 1.15 -0.34 -14.21
N VAL A 20 -0.15 -0.08 -14.15
CA VAL A 20 -0.82 0.49 -12.96
C VAL A 20 -1.73 -0.59 -12.36
N PRO A 21 -1.54 -0.99 -11.09
CA PRO A 21 -2.48 -1.88 -10.42
C PRO A 21 -3.84 -1.20 -10.27
N CYS A 22 -4.90 -1.91 -10.65
CA CYS A 22 -6.28 -1.48 -10.46
C CYS A 22 -6.87 -2.22 -9.25
N LEU A 23 -7.41 -1.46 -8.30
CA LEU A 23 -8.00 -1.92 -7.06
C LEU A 23 -9.53 -1.77 -7.17
N TRP A 24 -10.26 -2.87 -6.98
CA TRP A 24 -11.72 -2.90 -7.11
C TRP A 24 -12.40 -2.50 -5.80
N PHE A 25 -13.31 -1.53 -5.87
CA PHE A 25 -14.13 -1.07 -4.75
C PHE A 25 -15.61 -1.18 -5.09
N ASP A 26 -16.45 -1.18 -4.05
CA ASP A 26 -17.90 -1.21 -4.22
C ASP A 26 -18.36 0.15 -4.80
N ASP A 27 -18.24 1.21 -4.00
CA ASP A 27 -18.58 2.59 -4.36
C ASP A 27 -17.66 3.65 -3.68
N ASN A 28 -16.67 3.19 -2.92
CA ASN A 28 -15.89 3.99 -1.98
C ASN A 28 -14.41 4.16 -2.38
N ALA A 29 -14.07 4.04 -3.66
CA ALA A 29 -12.69 4.18 -4.15
C ALA A 29 -12.07 5.54 -3.80
N GLU A 30 -12.81 6.64 -3.89
CA GLU A 30 -12.29 7.97 -3.54
C GLU A 30 -12.03 8.11 -2.04
N GLU A 31 -12.93 7.60 -1.20
CA GLU A 31 -12.75 7.61 0.25
C GLU A 31 -11.50 6.81 0.65
N ALA A 32 -11.35 5.62 0.07
CA ALA A 32 -10.19 4.75 0.30
C ALA A 32 -8.89 5.45 -0.15
N ALA A 33 -8.86 5.99 -1.37
CA ALA A 33 -7.71 6.72 -1.88
C ALA A 33 -7.32 7.89 -0.97
N ARG A 34 -8.29 8.73 -0.58
CA ARG A 34 -8.06 9.88 0.32
C ARG A 34 -7.55 9.45 1.68
N PHE A 35 -8.05 8.33 2.21
CA PHE A 35 -7.53 7.75 3.44
C PHE A 35 -6.07 7.32 3.28
N TYR A 36 -5.74 6.51 2.27
CA TYR A 36 -4.39 6.01 2.07
C TYR A 36 -3.37 7.12 1.87
N VAL A 37 -3.69 8.13 1.05
CA VAL A 37 -2.74 9.24 0.80
C VAL A 37 -2.53 10.12 2.02
N SER A 38 -3.48 10.14 2.97
CA SER A 38 -3.30 10.82 4.26
C SER A 38 -2.39 10.06 5.23
N LEU A 39 -2.26 8.75 5.04
CA LEU A 39 -1.47 7.88 5.92
C LEU A 39 0.01 7.91 5.56
N PHE A 40 0.33 7.81 4.28
CA PHE A 40 1.69 7.54 3.80
C PHE A 40 2.40 8.82 3.31
N PRO A 41 3.73 8.92 3.51
CA PRO A 41 4.53 9.99 2.91
C PRO A 41 4.52 9.88 1.37
N ASP A 42 4.84 10.98 0.69
CA ASP A 42 4.95 11.03 -0.78
C ASP A 42 3.74 10.42 -1.51
N SER A 43 2.55 10.78 -1.03
CA SER A 43 1.28 10.22 -1.48
C SER A 43 0.27 11.32 -1.75
N HIS A 44 -0.52 11.17 -2.81
CA HIS A 44 -1.51 12.15 -3.25
C HIS A 44 -2.57 11.52 -4.16
N VAL A 45 -3.74 12.14 -4.21
CA VAL A 45 -4.74 11.82 -5.25
C VAL A 45 -4.31 12.52 -6.53
N ASP A 46 -4.17 11.77 -7.61
CA ASP A 46 -3.76 12.28 -8.92
C ASP A 46 -4.96 12.80 -9.70
N LYS A 47 -6.04 12.01 -9.74
CA LYS A 47 -7.23 12.32 -10.56
C LYS A 47 -8.46 11.60 -10.05
N VAL A 48 -9.59 12.28 -10.04
CA VAL A 48 -10.92 11.68 -9.87
C VAL A 48 -11.66 11.76 -11.20
N VAL A 49 -12.24 10.66 -11.63
CA VAL A 49 -13.00 10.55 -12.89
C VAL A 49 -14.45 10.22 -12.56
N GLU A 50 -15.34 11.14 -12.91
CA GLU A 50 -16.79 10.93 -12.85
C GLU A 50 -17.28 10.12 -14.06
N ALA A 51 -18.32 9.30 -13.85
CA ALA A 51 -18.93 8.49 -14.89
C ALA A 51 -19.62 9.39 -15.94
N PRO A 52 -19.29 9.27 -17.24
CA PRO A 52 -19.90 10.09 -18.29
C PRO A 52 -21.34 9.66 -18.64
N ALA A 53 -21.75 8.46 -18.21
CA ALA A 53 -23.04 7.83 -18.41
C ALA A 53 -23.34 6.86 -17.26
N ASP A 54 -24.56 6.34 -17.18
CA ASP A 54 -24.92 5.29 -16.23
C ASP A 54 -24.12 4.00 -16.51
N PHE A 55 -23.85 3.22 -15.46
CA PHE A 55 -23.10 1.97 -15.52
C PHE A 55 -23.71 0.93 -14.56
N PRO A 56 -23.32 -0.36 -14.62
CA PRO A 56 -24.00 -1.41 -13.85
C PRO A 56 -24.10 -1.17 -12.33
N SER A 57 -23.16 -0.42 -11.77
CA SER A 57 -23.03 -0.15 -10.33
C SER A 57 -23.19 1.32 -9.93
N GLY A 58 -23.61 2.21 -10.85
CA GLY A 58 -23.82 3.62 -10.54
C GLY A 58 -24.37 4.43 -11.72
N LYS A 59 -24.40 5.75 -11.58
CA LYS A 59 -25.04 6.68 -12.52
C LYS A 59 -24.06 7.71 -13.06
N LYS A 60 -24.47 8.39 -14.12
CA LYS A 60 -23.74 9.56 -14.62
C LYS A 60 -23.49 10.57 -13.51
N GLY A 61 -22.24 11.02 -13.38
CA GLY A 61 -21.80 11.98 -12.37
C GLY A 61 -21.30 11.34 -11.07
N ASP A 62 -21.55 10.04 -10.84
CA ASP A 62 -20.91 9.33 -9.74
C ASP A 62 -19.42 9.14 -10.01
N VAL A 63 -18.60 8.98 -8.97
CA VAL A 63 -17.18 8.65 -9.14
C VAL A 63 -17.05 7.25 -9.72
N LEU A 64 -16.41 7.15 -10.89
CA LEU A 64 -16.14 5.90 -11.57
C LEU A 64 -14.76 5.36 -11.18
N SER A 65 -13.73 6.21 -11.23
CA SER A 65 -12.37 5.80 -10.89
C SER A 65 -11.57 6.92 -10.25
N VAL A 66 -10.55 6.55 -9.48
CA VAL A 66 -9.63 7.47 -8.82
C VAL A 66 -8.21 6.99 -9.02
N ASP A 67 -7.39 7.80 -9.68
CA ASP A 67 -5.96 7.57 -9.77
C ASP A 67 -5.28 8.25 -8.57
N PHE A 68 -4.39 7.52 -7.92
CA PHE A 68 -3.66 8.01 -6.75
C PHE A 68 -2.28 7.38 -6.64
N THR A 69 -1.40 8.08 -5.95
CA THR A 69 -0.01 7.68 -5.73
C THR A 69 0.21 7.43 -4.24
N LEU A 70 0.77 6.26 -3.90
CA LEU A 70 1.20 5.90 -2.54
C LEU A 70 2.72 5.68 -2.51
N MET A 71 3.45 6.43 -1.70
CA MET A 71 4.92 6.39 -1.62
C MET A 71 5.58 6.36 -3.01
N GLY A 72 5.16 7.28 -3.89
CA GLY A 72 5.66 7.38 -5.27
C GLY A 72 5.20 6.27 -6.24
N ARG A 73 4.30 5.36 -5.84
CA ARG A 73 3.74 4.30 -6.70
C ARG A 73 2.30 4.60 -7.10
N LYS A 74 2.01 4.58 -8.41
CA LYS A 74 0.68 4.81 -8.96
C LYS A 74 -0.25 3.60 -8.78
N PHE A 75 -1.50 3.88 -8.45
CA PHE A 75 -2.62 2.96 -8.37
C PHE A 75 -3.86 3.59 -9.02
N SER A 76 -4.81 2.75 -9.41
CA SER A 76 -6.14 3.19 -9.80
C SER A 76 -7.18 2.46 -8.95
N GLY A 77 -8.12 3.17 -8.37
CA GLY A 77 -9.30 2.61 -7.70
C GLY A 77 -10.49 2.67 -8.65
N LEU A 78 -11.21 1.56 -8.80
CA LEU A 78 -12.41 1.47 -9.66
C LEU A 78 -13.63 1.16 -8.81
N ASN A 79 -14.64 2.03 -8.87
CA ASN A 79 -15.96 1.74 -8.32
C ASN A 79 -16.71 0.82 -9.27
N GLY A 80 -16.72 -0.46 -8.95
CA GLY A 80 -17.30 -1.51 -9.77
C GLY A 80 -18.52 -2.18 -9.15
N GLY A 81 -18.87 -1.87 -7.91
CA GLY A 81 -19.95 -2.52 -7.16
C GLY A 81 -19.49 -3.79 -6.43
N PRO A 82 -20.39 -4.44 -5.66
CA PRO A 82 -20.06 -5.46 -4.67
C PRO A 82 -19.71 -6.85 -5.26
N TYR A 83 -19.39 -6.93 -6.55
CA TYR A 83 -19.24 -8.19 -7.28
C TYR A 83 -17.91 -8.90 -6.99
N PHE A 84 -16.83 -8.13 -6.78
CA PHE A 84 -15.51 -8.68 -6.48
C PHE A 84 -15.02 -8.14 -5.14
N LYS A 85 -14.34 -9.02 -4.39
CA LYS A 85 -13.84 -8.72 -3.06
C LYS A 85 -12.34 -9.02 -3.00
N PHE A 86 -11.60 -8.15 -2.33
CA PHE A 86 -10.21 -8.42 -2.02
C PHE A 86 -10.07 -9.69 -1.20
N ASN A 87 -8.96 -10.38 -1.44
CA ASN A 87 -8.46 -11.46 -0.61
C ASN A 87 -6.93 -11.35 -0.57
N GLU A 88 -6.31 -12.23 0.19
CA GLU A 88 -4.88 -12.21 0.49
C GLU A 88 -4.00 -12.51 -0.73
N ALA A 89 -4.57 -12.88 -1.89
CA ALA A 89 -3.82 -13.12 -3.12
C ALA A 89 -3.14 -11.85 -3.66
N ILE A 90 -3.66 -10.67 -3.31
CA ILE A 90 -3.00 -9.39 -3.52
C ILE A 90 -2.85 -8.69 -2.18
N SER A 91 -1.65 -8.22 -1.88
CA SER A 91 -1.38 -7.37 -0.72
C SER A 91 -0.36 -6.29 -1.04
N LEU A 92 -0.43 -5.18 -0.31
CA LEU A 92 0.53 -4.09 -0.41
C LEU A 92 1.45 -4.13 0.80
N THR A 93 2.75 -4.30 0.55
CA THR A 93 3.78 -4.28 1.59
C THR A 93 4.21 -2.85 1.89
N VAL A 94 4.12 -2.47 3.15
CA VAL A 94 4.58 -1.18 3.68
C VAL A 94 5.89 -1.40 4.42
N PRO A 95 7.03 -0.95 3.85
CA PRO A 95 8.30 -1.00 4.55
C PRO A 95 8.31 -0.01 5.71
N CYS A 96 8.73 -0.46 6.89
CA CYS A 96 8.84 0.36 8.10
C CYS A 96 10.29 0.40 8.59
N GLU A 97 10.80 1.57 8.91
CA GLU A 97 12.16 1.77 9.43
C GLU A 97 12.22 1.80 10.96
N SER A 98 11.07 1.98 11.62
CA SER A 98 10.98 2.06 13.08
C SER A 98 9.71 1.42 13.64
N GLN A 99 9.70 1.13 14.94
CA GLN A 99 8.51 0.61 15.62
C GLN A 99 7.36 1.63 15.61
N VAL A 100 7.68 2.93 15.62
CA VAL A 100 6.68 4.01 15.53
C VAL A 100 5.90 3.93 14.22
N GLU A 101 6.58 3.64 13.10
CA GLU A 101 5.93 3.44 11.81
C GLU A 101 5.09 2.17 11.78
N VAL A 102 5.64 1.06 12.28
CA VAL A 102 4.89 -0.21 12.40
C VAL A 102 3.59 0.04 13.17
N ASP A 103 3.67 0.68 14.33
CA ASP A 103 2.52 0.96 15.18
C ASP A 103 1.52 1.90 14.49
N ARG A 104 2.01 2.98 13.85
CA ARG A 104 1.16 3.92 13.13
C ARG A 104 0.36 3.23 12.03
N TYR A 105 1.02 2.49 11.15
CA TYR A 105 0.35 1.88 9.99
C TYR A 105 -0.50 0.68 10.41
N TRP A 106 -0.03 -0.14 11.35
CA TRP A 106 -0.84 -1.22 11.91
C TRP A 106 -2.15 -0.71 12.51
N ASN A 107 -2.09 0.31 13.35
CA ASN A 107 -3.29 0.84 14.02
C ASN A 107 -4.25 1.51 13.03
N ALA A 108 -3.74 2.07 11.94
CA ALA A 108 -4.58 2.67 10.90
C ALA A 108 -5.26 1.64 10.00
N LEU A 109 -4.56 0.55 9.67
CA LEU A 109 -4.99 -0.41 8.64
C LEU A 109 -5.56 -1.71 9.20
N SER A 110 -5.37 -2.04 10.48
CA SER A 110 -5.94 -3.25 11.04
C SER A 110 -7.40 -3.04 11.45
N ALA A 111 -8.32 -3.50 10.60
CA ALA A 111 -9.76 -3.46 10.86
C ALA A 111 -10.39 -4.85 11.09
N VAL A 112 -9.70 -5.93 10.73
CA VAL A 112 -10.19 -7.31 10.83
C VAL A 112 -9.21 -8.16 11.66
N PRO A 113 -9.45 -8.37 12.96
CA PRO A 113 -8.54 -9.07 13.87
C PRO A 113 -8.16 -10.50 13.44
N GLU A 114 -9.04 -11.18 12.70
CA GLU A 114 -8.82 -12.54 12.20
C GLU A 114 -7.85 -12.60 11.02
N ALA A 115 -7.67 -11.49 10.31
CA ALA A 115 -6.69 -11.37 9.22
C ALA A 115 -5.29 -11.02 9.72
N GLU A 116 -5.13 -10.74 11.01
CA GLU A 116 -3.85 -10.34 11.61
C GLU A 116 -2.93 -11.54 11.84
N GLN A 117 -1.79 -11.57 11.15
CA GLN A 117 -0.75 -12.57 11.39
C GLN A 117 0.58 -12.16 10.73
N CYS A 118 1.71 -12.29 11.42
CA CYS A 118 3.05 -12.04 10.85
C CYS A 118 3.21 -10.69 10.13
N GLY A 119 2.60 -9.61 10.62
CA GLY A 119 2.61 -8.30 9.97
C GLY A 119 1.48 -8.07 8.96
N TRP A 120 0.69 -9.11 8.64
CA TRP A 120 -0.49 -8.97 7.79
C TRP A 120 -1.64 -8.31 8.54
N VAL A 121 -2.37 -7.43 7.85
CA VAL A 121 -3.61 -6.81 8.30
C VAL A 121 -4.57 -6.69 7.12
N LYS A 122 -5.85 -6.47 7.42
CA LYS A 122 -6.88 -6.13 6.44
C LYS A 122 -7.59 -4.86 6.86
N ASP A 123 -7.70 -3.91 5.94
CA ASP A 123 -8.31 -2.61 6.20
C ASP A 123 -9.84 -2.64 6.13
N ARG A 124 -10.46 -1.49 6.42
CA ARG A 124 -11.91 -1.33 6.41
C ARG A 124 -12.56 -1.51 5.03
N TYR A 125 -11.77 -1.52 3.96
CA TYR A 125 -12.20 -1.75 2.59
C TYR A 125 -11.96 -3.19 2.14
N GLY A 126 -11.34 -4.01 3.00
CA GLY A 126 -11.05 -5.42 2.76
C GLY A 126 -9.70 -5.69 2.09
N LEU A 127 -8.91 -4.67 1.76
CA LEU A 127 -7.61 -4.82 1.12
C LEU A 127 -6.57 -5.34 2.14
N SER A 128 -5.78 -6.33 1.73
CA SER A 128 -4.72 -6.89 2.56
C SER A 128 -3.43 -6.05 2.47
N TRP A 129 -2.81 -5.82 3.62
CA TRP A 129 -1.55 -5.09 3.75
C TRP A 129 -0.55 -5.90 4.56
N GLN A 130 0.74 -5.69 4.31
CA GLN A 130 1.82 -6.26 5.12
C GLN A 130 2.67 -5.14 5.70
N ILE A 131 2.58 -4.91 7.01
CA ILE A 131 3.34 -3.87 7.72
C ILE A 131 4.63 -4.49 8.23
N VAL A 132 5.73 -4.29 7.49
CA VAL A 132 6.95 -5.08 7.64
C VAL A 132 8.15 -4.19 7.98
N PRO A 133 8.84 -4.42 9.10
CA PRO A 133 10.14 -3.80 9.36
C PRO A 133 11.15 -4.16 8.27
N THR A 134 11.82 -3.18 7.67
CA THR A 134 12.78 -3.39 6.57
C THR A 134 13.90 -4.36 6.95
N MET A 135 14.34 -4.31 8.21
CA MET A 135 15.35 -5.22 8.77
C MET A 135 14.96 -6.70 8.70
N LEU A 136 13.66 -7.04 8.72
CA LEU A 136 13.18 -8.41 8.81
C LEU A 136 13.59 -9.25 7.59
N TYR A 137 13.61 -8.64 6.40
CA TYR A 137 14.06 -9.30 5.18
C TYR A 137 15.48 -9.83 5.33
N GLY A 138 16.40 -8.99 5.82
CA GLY A 138 17.79 -9.36 6.05
C GLY A 138 17.93 -10.46 7.11
N LEU A 139 17.14 -10.38 8.20
CA LEU A 139 17.17 -11.40 9.25
C LEU A 139 16.72 -12.78 8.78
N LEU A 140 15.67 -12.85 7.95
CA LEU A 140 15.12 -14.12 7.45
C LEU A 140 15.95 -14.70 6.28
N SER A 141 16.63 -13.85 5.50
CA SER A 141 17.51 -14.28 4.41
C SER A 141 18.95 -14.55 4.85
N ASP A 142 19.26 -14.51 6.15
CA ASP A 142 20.62 -14.71 6.65
C ASP A 142 21.18 -16.10 6.26
N PRO A 143 22.44 -16.19 5.78
CA PRO A 143 23.10 -17.47 5.52
C PRO A 143 23.17 -18.40 6.73
N ASP A 144 23.26 -17.86 7.95
CA ASP A 144 23.11 -18.61 9.19
C ASP A 144 21.64 -18.99 9.41
N ARG A 145 21.27 -20.16 8.89
CA ARG A 145 19.92 -20.72 8.98
C ARG A 145 19.46 -20.95 10.41
N THR A 146 20.38 -21.07 11.38
CA THR A 146 20.00 -21.22 12.80
C THR A 146 19.52 -19.89 13.36
N LYS A 147 20.18 -18.77 13.01
CA LYS A 147 19.71 -17.42 13.36
C LYS A 147 18.39 -17.09 12.68
N ALA A 148 18.31 -17.28 11.36
CA ALA A 148 17.08 -17.02 10.60
C ALA A 148 15.89 -17.86 11.11
N GLY A 149 16.13 -19.14 11.47
CA GLY A 149 15.11 -20.00 12.06
C GLY A 149 14.53 -19.46 13.36
N ARG A 150 15.37 -18.95 14.29
CA ARG A 150 14.88 -18.34 15.54
C ARG A 150 14.01 -17.11 15.30
N VAL A 151 14.39 -16.29 14.31
CA VAL A 151 13.61 -15.11 13.93
C VAL A 151 12.25 -15.56 13.38
N MET A 152 12.23 -16.56 12.50
CA MET A 152 11.00 -17.15 11.98
C MET A 152 10.10 -17.69 13.10
N ASP A 153 10.64 -18.45 14.04
CA ASP A 153 9.89 -19.04 15.15
C ASP A 153 9.23 -17.99 16.05
N VAL A 154 9.88 -16.83 16.23
CA VAL A 154 9.34 -15.71 16.99
C VAL A 154 8.31 -14.94 16.17
N MET A 155 8.60 -14.65 14.91
CA MET A 155 7.70 -13.96 13.98
C MET A 155 6.37 -14.71 13.81
N LEU A 156 6.38 -16.04 13.71
CA LEU A 156 5.18 -16.86 13.54
C LEU A 156 4.20 -16.78 14.73
N LYS A 157 4.67 -16.32 15.89
CA LYS A 157 3.85 -16.13 17.10
C LYS A 157 3.32 -14.70 17.21
N MET A 158 3.72 -13.81 16.29
CA MET A 158 3.34 -12.41 16.29
C MET A 158 2.18 -12.16 15.33
N LYS A 159 1.29 -11.27 15.76
CA LYS A 159 0.39 -10.56 14.86
C LYS A 159 1.10 -9.31 14.34
N LYS A 160 1.16 -8.26 15.17
CA LYS A 160 2.00 -7.07 14.94
C LYS A 160 3.46 -7.41 15.21
N LEU A 161 4.34 -7.00 14.31
CA LEU A 161 5.77 -7.28 14.41
C LEU A 161 6.42 -6.33 15.42
N ASP A 162 7.20 -6.90 16.34
CA ASP A 162 8.02 -6.16 17.30
C ASP A 162 9.48 -6.24 16.88
N ILE A 163 10.05 -5.09 16.52
CA ILE A 163 11.42 -5.01 15.99
C ILE A 163 12.44 -5.51 17.01
N MET A 164 12.28 -5.13 18.28
CA MET A 164 13.24 -5.47 19.33
C MET A 164 13.25 -6.97 19.61
N ALA A 165 12.09 -7.60 19.70
CA ALA A 165 11.95 -9.04 19.90
C ALA A 165 12.54 -9.83 18.72
N LEU A 166 12.34 -9.37 17.47
CA LEU A 166 12.96 -9.97 16.29
C LEU A 166 14.50 -9.86 16.32
N GLN A 167 15.04 -8.69 16.71
CA GLN A 167 16.49 -8.50 16.89
C GLN A 167 17.04 -9.40 18.00
N GLN A 168 16.35 -9.50 19.13
CA GLN A 168 16.75 -10.36 20.24
C GLN A 168 16.75 -11.84 19.83
N ALA A 169 15.73 -12.30 19.10
CA ALA A 169 15.67 -13.65 18.56
C ALA A 169 16.87 -13.97 17.66
N TYR A 170 17.25 -13.00 16.83
CA TYR A 170 18.42 -13.10 15.96
C TYR A 170 19.73 -13.19 16.76
N GLN A 171 19.94 -12.29 17.73
CA GLN A 171 21.19 -12.19 18.50
C GLN A 171 21.36 -13.25 19.59
N LYS A 172 20.29 -13.94 20.00
CA LYS A 172 20.35 -14.95 21.07
C LYS A 172 21.39 -16.02 20.76
N ALA A 173 22.45 -16.09 21.58
CA ALA A 173 23.41 -17.19 21.55
C ALA A 173 22.73 -18.48 22.04
N LYS A 174 23.17 -19.63 21.50
CA LYS A 174 22.82 -20.93 22.07
C LYS A 174 23.52 -21.13 23.41
#